data_AF-A0A1F8SQG3-F1
#
_entry.id   AF-A0A1F8SQG3-F1
#
_cell.length_a   1.000
_cell.length_b   1.000
_cell.length_c   1.000
_cell.angle_alpha   90.00
_cell.angle_beta   90.00
_cell.angle_gamma   90.00
#
_symmetry.space_group_name_H-M   'P 1'
#
loop_
_entity.id
_entity.type
_entity.pdbx_description
1 polymer ?
#
loop_
_entity_poly.entity_id
_entity_poly.type
_entity_poly.pdbx_seq_one_letter_code
_entity_poly.pdbx_strand_id
1 'polypeptide(L)'
;MFLNPIKPLSTCYSEDCEGCTLQNRLYCYFSGRELLRFFAITFPPFILEGIGIARINSWLLLPCIVLAISYFSFVEIRAMCSHCPHYTEPGSKKLQCWANYGSIKLCKYCSGSMTQGENVAFITSLVFIAGYPLAILIVGIQWLLLVLCTVTVIVMAVLMGRLVRTLFEFRQSVQQR
;
A
#
# COMPACT_ATOMS: atom_id res chain seq x y z
N MET A 1 -9.76 -17.98 0.59
CA MET A 1 -10.27 -17.72 1.94
C MET A 1 -10.15 -16.22 2.18
N PHE A 2 -11.22 -15.46 1.92
CA PHE A 2 -11.26 -14.03 2.23
C PHE A 2 -11.61 -13.89 3.71
N LEU A 3 -10.93 -12.98 4.41
CA LEU A 3 -11.21 -12.71 5.83
C LEU A 3 -12.63 -12.21 6.01
N ASN A 4 -13.30 -12.72 7.04
CA ASN A 4 -14.68 -12.36 7.35
C ASN A 4 -14.74 -10.89 7.77
N PRO A 5 -15.50 -10.02 7.08
CA PRO A 5 -15.55 -8.58 7.36
C PRO A 5 -16.11 -8.24 8.75
N ILE A 6 -16.73 -9.22 9.42
CA ILE A 6 -17.32 -9.09 10.76
C ILE A 6 -16.31 -9.49 11.84
N LYS A 7 -15.24 -10.23 11.50
CA LYS A 7 -14.27 -10.72 12.48
C LYS A 7 -13.08 -9.75 12.57
N PRO A 8 -12.78 -9.17 13.74
CA PRO A 8 -11.58 -8.36 13.91
C PRO A 8 -10.33 -9.21 13.74
N LEU A 9 -9.25 -8.57 13.30
CA LEU A 9 -7.91 -9.16 13.30
C LEU A 9 -7.54 -9.53 14.75
N SER A 10 -7.03 -10.73 14.98
CA SER A 10 -6.68 -11.22 16.32
C SER A 10 -5.53 -10.46 16.98
N THR A 11 -4.79 -9.71 16.18
CA THR A 11 -3.80 -8.72 16.63
C THR A 11 -4.43 -7.45 17.22
N CYS A 12 -5.74 -7.26 17.05
CA CYS A 12 -6.54 -6.31 17.81
C CYS A 12 -7.20 -7.02 19.00
N TYR A 13 -6.68 -6.79 20.20
CA TYR A 13 -7.42 -7.14 21.41
C TYR A 13 -8.56 -6.14 21.61
N SER A 14 -9.79 -6.59 21.37
CA SER A 14 -10.91 -6.56 22.32
C SER A 14 -12.25 -6.65 21.61
N GLU A 15 -13.19 -7.39 22.21
CA GLU A 15 -14.60 -7.50 21.83
C GLU A 15 -15.34 -6.15 21.94
N ASP A 16 -14.79 -5.21 22.70
CA ASP A 16 -15.15 -3.79 22.67
C ASP A 16 -13.89 -2.92 22.68
N CYS A 17 -13.86 -1.90 21.82
CA CYS A 17 -12.78 -0.92 21.76
C CYS A 17 -12.79 0.03 22.98
N GLU A 18 -12.90 -0.46 24.21
CA GLU A 18 -12.58 0.29 25.42
C GLU A 18 -11.24 -0.23 25.98
N GLY A 19 -10.26 0.66 26.18
CA GLY A 19 -8.97 0.32 26.82
C GLY A 19 -7.81 -0.13 25.92
N CYS A 20 -7.97 -0.16 24.59
CA CYS A 20 -6.86 -0.40 23.68
C CYS A 20 -6.03 0.88 23.51
N THR A 21 -4.80 0.88 24.00
CA THR A 21 -3.84 2.00 23.89
C THR A 21 -3.50 2.39 22.43
N LEU A 22 -3.89 1.56 21.46
CA LEU A 22 -3.73 1.77 20.02
C LEU A 22 -5.00 2.27 19.30
N GLN A 23 -6.10 2.53 20.04
CA GLN A 23 -7.45 2.86 19.53
C GLN A 23 -7.51 3.97 18.47
N ASN A 24 -6.52 4.84 18.42
CA ASN A 24 -6.47 5.97 17.51
C ASN A 24 -5.42 5.85 16.39
N ARG A 25 -4.92 4.65 16.03
CA ARG A 25 -3.90 4.55 14.96
C ARG A 25 -4.01 3.39 13.95
N LEU A 26 -4.80 2.33 14.19
CA LEU A 26 -4.74 1.10 13.36
C LEU A 26 -6.12 0.47 13.06
N TYR A 27 -6.30 -0.05 11.84
CA TYR A 27 -7.55 -0.64 11.31
C TYR A 27 -7.76 -2.09 11.75
N CYS A 28 -8.72 -2.35 12.65
CA CYS A 28 -8.95 -3.70 13.19
C CYS A 28 -9.85 -4.60 12.33
N TYR A 29 -10.59 -4.04 11.37
CA TYR A 29 -11.51 -4.77 10.51
C TYR A 29 -11.05 -4.71 9.07
N PHE A 30 -10.93 -5.87 8.43
CA PHE A 30 -10.59 -5.99 7.02
C PHE A 30 -11.86 -6.22 6.21
N SER A 31 -12.16 -5.33 5.26
CA SER A 31 -13.23 -5.56 4.29
C SER A 31 -12.68 -5.59 2.88
N GLY A 32 -13.17 -6.52 2.06
CA GLY A 32 -12.80 -6.59 0.64
C GLY A 32 -13.22 -5.32 -0.13
N ARG A 33 -14.20 -4.58 0.37
CA ARG A 33 -14.62 -3.28 -0.20
C ARG A 33 -13.51 -2.23 -0.06
N GLU A 34 -12.86 -2.16 1.10
CA GLU A 34 -11.73 -1.24 1.30
C GLU A 34 -10.51 -1.67 0.48
N LEU A 35 -10.25 -2.97 0.34
CA LEU A 35 -9.21 -3.48 -0.55
C LEU A 35 -9.47 -3.08 -2.02
N LEU A 36 -10.70 -3.26 -2.50
CA LEU A 36 -11.07 -2.87 -3.86
C LEU A 36 -10.95 -1.37 -4.06
N ARG A 37 -11.35 -0.57 -3.06
CA ARG A 37 -11.25 0.89 -3.10
C ARG A 37 -9.80 1.35 -3.15
N PHE A 38 -8.91 0.72 -2.36
CA PHE A 38 -7.47 0.96 -2.41
C PHE A 38 -6.92 0.68 -3.81
N PHE A 39 -7.25 -0.48 -4.38
CA PHE A 39 -6.81 -0.83 -5.74
C PHE A 39 -7.36 0.12 -6.81
N ALA A 40 -8.64 0.51 -6.72
CA ALA A 40 -9.24 1.46 -7.65
C ALA A 40 -8.56 2.84 -7.62
N ILE A 41 -8.00 3.25 -6.48
CA ILE A 41 -7.29 4.52 -6.33
C ILE A 41 -5.82 4.39 -6.77
N THR A 42 -5.17 3.27 -6.44
CA THR A 42 -3.72 3.09 -6.62
C THR A 42 -3.33 2.61 -8.02
N PHE A 43 -4.12 1.75 -8.68
CA PHE A 43 -3.76 1.19 -10.00
C PHE A 43 -3.80 2.13 -11.22
N PRO A 44 -4.68 3.16 -11.29
CA PRO A 44 -4.75 4.04 -12.45
C PRO A 44 -3.40 4.64 -12.92
N PRO A 45 -2.54 5.22 -12.04
CA PRO A 45 -1.23 5.69 -12.47
C PRO A 45 -0.35 4.57 -13.06
N PHE A 46 -0.30 3.39 -12.43
CA PHE A 46 0.47 2.25 -12.95
C PHE A 46 0.00 1.79 -14.34
N ILE A 47 -1.31 1.83 -14.61
CA ILE A 47 -1.86 1.48 -15.92
C ILE A 47 -1.40 2.49 -16.98
N LEU A 48 -1.49 3.78 -16.68
CA LEU A 48 -1.07 4.84 -17.61
C LEU A 48 0.43 4.80 -17.90
N GLU A 49 1.24 4.61 -16.86
CA GLU A 49 2.69 4.43 -16.98
C GLU A 49 3.02 3.21 -17.83
N GLY A 50 2.33 2.08 -17.59
CA GLY A 50 2.48 0.86 -18.37
C GLY A 50 2.12 1.06 -19.85
N ILE A 51 1.04 1.77 -20.15
CA ILE A 51 0.66 2.12 -21.53
C ILE A 51 1.75 2.97 -22.19
N GLY A 52 2.29 3.95 -21.47
CA GLY A 52 3.33 4.82 -22.02
C GLY A 52 4.64 4.08 -22.33
N ILE A 53 5.07 3.20 -21.42
CA ILE A 53 6.23 2.33 -21.65
C ILE A 53 5.98 1.40 -22.85
N ALA A 54 4.82 0.74 -22.90
CA ALA A 54 4.46 -0.20 -23.95
C ALA A 54 4.46 0.43 -25.35
N ARG A 55 4.10 1.73 -25.46
CA ARG A 55 4.13 2.48 -26.71
C ARG A 55 5.53 2.71 -27.27
N ILE A 56 6.57 2.73 -26.42
CA ILE A 56 7.96 2.88 -26.85
C ILE A 56 8.55 1.50 -27.12
N ASN A 57 8.53 0.64 -26.10
CA ASN A 57 9.00 -0.73 -26.21
C ASN A 57 8.44 -1.55 -25.05
N SER A 58 7.65 -2.59 -25.35
CA SER A 58 7.07 -3.46 -24.33
C SER A 58 8.12 -4.23 -23.51
N TRP A 59 9.35 -4.42 -24.00
CA TRP A 59 10.43 -5.02 -23.22
C TRP A 59 10.87 -4.16 -22.02
N LEU A 60 10.65 -2.84 -22.08
CA LEU A 60 10.92 -1.93 -20.96
C LEU A 60 9.93 -2.10 -19.81
N LEU A 61 8.84 -2.84 -19.99
CA LEU A 61 7.95 -3.21 -18.88
C LEU A 61 8.61 -4.22 -17.93
N LEU A 62 9.53 -5.05 -18.43
CA LEU A 62 10.14 -6.10 -17.61
C LEU A 62 10.94 -5.53 -16.43
N PRO A 63 11.82 -4.53 -16.60
CA PRO A 63 12.41 -3.82 -15.47
C PRO A 63 11.38 -3.21 -14.51
N CYS A 64 10.30 -2.62 -15.04
CA CYS A 64 9.24 -2.03 -14.21
C CYS A 64 8.54 -3.08 -13.34
N ILE A 65 8.22 -4.25 -13.90
CA ILE A 65 7.61 -5.37 -13.18
C ILE A 65 8.57 -5.93 -12.11
N VAL A 66 9.85 -6.11 -12.45
CA VAL A 66 10.86 -6.59 -11.51
C VAL A 66 11.03 -5.61 -10.34
N LEU A 67 11.11 -4.30 -10.63
CA LEU A 67 11.16 -3.25 -9.62
C LEU A 67 9.91 -3.24 -8.73
N ALA A 68 8.72 -3.31 -9.31
CA ALA A 68 7.47 -3.38 -8.55
C ALA A 68 7.42 -4.62 -7.64
N ILE A 69 7.69 -5.81 -8.18
CA ILE A 69 7.67 -7.05 -7.41
C ILE A 69 8.69 -7.00 -6.27
N SER A 70 9.93 -6.58 -6.55
CA SER A 70 10.98 -6.48 -5.53
C SER A 70 10.62 -5.50 -4.42
N TYR A 71 9.96 -4.40 -4.73
CA TYR A 71 9.51 -3.46 -3.72
C TYR A 71 8.36 -4.00 -2.87
N PHE A 72 7.22 -4.34 -3.49
CA PHE A 72 6.03 -4.77 -2.77
C PHE A 72 6.23 -6.12 -2.06
N SER A 73 7.09 -7.00 -2.59
CA SER A 73 7.34 -8.33 -2.02
C SER A 73 8.51 -8.38 -1.05
N PHE A 74 9.42 -7.40 -1.03
CA PHE A 74 10.62 -7.45 -0.18
C PHE A 74 10.86 -6.16 0.59
N VAL A 75 11.06 -5.03 -0.10
CA VAL A 75 11.44 -3.77 0.54
C VAL A 75 10.32 -3.25 1.44
N GLU A 76 9.10 -3.17 0.93
CA GLU A 76 7.94 -2.72 1.69
C GLU A 76 7.65 -3.66 2.86
N ILE A 77 7.74 -4.97 2.64
CA ILE A 77 7.50 -5.97 3.69
C ILE A 77 8.50 -5.81 4.84
N ARG A 78 9.78 -5.66 4.50
CA ARG A 78 10.85 -5.52 5.48
C ARG A 78 10.80 -4.18 6.18
N ALA A 79 10.69 -3.09 5.44
CA ALA A 79 10.81 -1.74 5.99
C ALA A 79 9.50 -1.28 6.66
N MET A 80 8.35 -1.51 6.03
CA MET A 80 7.07 -0.97 6.50
C MET A 80 6.16 -2.03 7.12
N CYS A 81 5.88 -3.12 6.42
CA CYS A 81 4.87 -4.09 6.88
C CYS A 81 5.30 -4.82 8.16
N SER A 82 6.59 -5.13 8.32
CA SER A 82 7.14 -5.81 9.51
C SER A 82 6.95 -5.04 10.82
N HIS A 83 6.79 -3.71 10.72
CA HIS A 83 6.54 -2.80 11.85
C HIS A 83 5.04 -2.62 12.14
N CYS A 84 4.16 -3.17 11.31
CA CYS A 84 2.73 -3.09 11.51
C CYS A 84 2.23 -4.22 12.43
N PRO A 85 1.42 -3.94 13.48
CA PRO A 85 0.85 -4.98 14.33
C PRO A 85 0.05 -6.06 13.58
N HIS A 86 -0.56 -5.74 12.43
CA HIS A 86 -1.25 -6.73 11.58
C HIS A 86 -0.33 -7.77 10.95
N TYR A 87 0.98 -7.57 11.01
CA TYR A 87 1.97 -8.53 10.51
C TYR A 87 1.94 -9.85 11.28
N THR A 88 1.63 -9.81 12.57
CA THR A 88 1.60 -10.99 13.45
C THR A 88 0.31 -11.79 13.38
N GLU A 89 -0.62 -11.43 12.48
CA GLU A 89 -1.91 -12.12 12.36
C GLU A 89 -1.72 -13.65 12.14
N PRO A 90 -2.19 -14.50 13.06
CA PRO A 90 -2.07 -15.95 13.02
C PRO A 90 -2.92 -16.57 11.91
N GLY A 91 -2.60 -17.81 11.53
CA GLY A 91 -3.39 -18.60 10.59
C GLY A 91 -3.08 -18.37 9.10
N SER A 92 -2.15 -17.48 8.74
CA SER A 92 -1.68 -17.36 7.35
C SER A 92 -0.22 -16.94 7.21
N LYS A 93 0.48 -17.53 6.23
CA LYS A 93 1.84 -17.12 5.80
C LYS A 93 1.82 -15.84 4.93
N LYS A 94 0.64 -15.33 4.61
CA LYS A 94 0.42 -14.15 3.76
C LYS A 94 -0.11 -12.98 4.59
N LEU A 95 0.24 -11.77 4.21
CA LEU A 95 -0.29 -10.55 4.78
C LEU A 95 -1.78 -10.44 4.50
N GLN A 96 -2.49 -10.04 5.55
CA GLN A 96 -3.94 -9.93 5.59
C GLN A 96 -4.41 -8.47 5.67
N CYS A 97 -3.48 -7.51 5.70
CA CYS A 97 -3.79 -6.09 5.70
C CYS A 97 -4.22 -5.64 4.30
N TRP A 98 -5.08 -4.62 4.22
CA TRP A 98 -5.55 -4.09 2.93
C TRP A 98 -4.45 -3.40 2.12
N ALA A 99 -3.43 -2.85 2.78
CA ALA A 99 -2.36 -2.12 2.12
C ALA A 99 -1.44 -3.02 1.27
N ASN A 100 -1.18 -4.26 1.73
CA ASN A 100 -0.35 -5.22 1.00
C ASN A 100 -0.91 -6.65 1.12
N TYR A 101 -2.20 -6.80 0.82
CA TYR A 101 -2.92 -8.06 0.95
C TYR A 101 -2.33 -9.14 0.03
N GLY A 102 -2.09 -10.33 0.58
CA GLY A 102 -1.65 -11.51 -0.19
C GLY A 102 -0.14 -11.68 -0.32
N SER A 103 0.65 -10.68 0.06
CA SER A 103 2.12 -10.73 0.06
C SER A 103 2.67 -11.69 1.12
N ILE A 104 3.77 -12.37 0.85
CA ILE A 104 4.33 -13.40 1.75
C ILE A 104 5.06 -12.74 2.92
N LYS A 105 4.84 -13.21 4.14
CA LYS A 105 5.57 -12.76 5.34
C LYS A 105 7.01 -13.28 5.29
N LEU A 106 7.94 -12.49 4.75
CA LEU A 106 9.36 -12.87 4.61
C LEU A 106 10.22 -12.49 5.83
N CYS A 107 9.78 -11.52 6.64
CA CYS A 107 10.53 -11.00 7.78
C CYS A 107 9.89 -11.36 9.13
N LYS A 108 10.62 -11.16 10.22
CA LYS A 108 10.05 -11.21 11.58
C LYS A 108 9.37 -9.89 11.90
N TYR A 109 8.40 -9.91 12.80
CA TYR A 109 7.76 -8.70 13.33
C TYR A 109 8.75 -7.90 14.17
N CYS A 110 8.76 -6.57 13.98
CA CYS A 110 9.57 -5.63 14.73
C CYS A 110 8.65 -4.57 15.33
N SER A 111 8.57 -4.47 16.65
CA SER A 111 7.85 -3.37 17.29
C SER A 111 8.77 -2.15 17.37
N GLY A 112 8.47 -1.08 16.64
CA GLY A 112 9.24 0.15 16.72
C GLY A 112 8.97 1.08 15.53
N SER A 113 9.64 2.23 15.53
CA SER A 113 9.74 3.05 14.33
C SER A 113 10.78 2.47 13.37
N MET A 114 10.58 2.70 12.08
CA MET A 114 11.52 2.33 11.03
C MET A 114 12.94 2.81 11.34
N THR A 115 13.93 1.94 11.21
CA THR A 115 15.33 2.33 11.35
C THR A 115 15.75 3.24 10.20
N GLN A 116 16.83 4.02 10.37
CA GLN A 116 17.31 4.91 9.31
C GLN A 116 17.67 4.15 8.02
N GLY A 117 18.28 2.97 8.14
CA GLY A 117 18.61 2.13 6.99
C GLY A 117 17.37 1.62 6.24
N GLU A 118 16.34 1.19 6.97
CA GLU A 118 15.06 0.79 6.37
C GLU A 118 14.35 1.96 5.69
N ASN A 119 14.40 3.16 6.30
CA ASN A 119 13.85 4.37 5.71
C ASN A 119 14.53 4.79 4.41
N VAL A 120 15.86 4.79 4.40
CA VAL A 120 16.61 5.08 3.18
C VAL A 120 16.28 4.04 2.10
N ALA A 121 16.27 2.74 2.44
CA ALA A 121 15.94 1.69 1.47
C ALA A 121 14.52 1.85 0.91
N PHE A 122 13.53 2.11 1.77
CA PHE A 122 12.13 2.32 1.37
C PHE A 122 11.98 3.50 0.41
N ILE A 123 12.49 4.68 0.79
CA ILE A 123 12.40 5.90 -0.01
C ILE A 123 13.16 5.75 -1.32
N THR A 124 14.37 5.18 -1.28
CA THR A 124 15.18 4.95 -2.48
C THR A 124 14.44 4.06 -3.47
N SER A 125 13.90 2.92 -3.02
CA SER A 125 13.16 2.03 -3.91
C SER A 125 11.87 2.65 -4.44
N LEU A 126 11.17 3.46 -3.64
CA LEU A 126 10.00 4.20 -4.09
C LEU A 126 10.36 5.20 -5.21
N VAL A 127 11.47 5.91 -5.06
CA VAL A 127 11.99 6.82 -6.10
C VAL A 127 12.36 6.05 -7.37
N PHE A 128 12.95 4.86 -7.28
CA PHE A 128 13.24 4.05 -8.46
C PHE A 128 11.98 3.59 -9.19
N ILE A 129 10.96 3.13 -8.45
CA ILE A 129 9.70 2.65 -9.05
C ILE A 129 8.92 3.77 -9.73
N ALA A 130 8.82 4.94 -9.09
CA ALA A 130 8.13 6.08 -9.68
C ALA A 130 8.99 6.77 -10.75
N GLY A 131 10.30 6.85 -10.54
CA GLY A 131 11.22 7.56 -11.41
C GLY A 131 11.48 6.85 -12.74
N TYR A 132 11.54 5.51 -12.75
CA TYR A 132 11.76 4.73 -13.96
C TYR A 132 10.70 4.98 -15.06
N PRO A 133 9.39 4.78 -14.83
CA PRO A 133 8.36 5.04 -15.84
C PRO A 133 8.34 6.51 -16.27
N LEU A 134 8.53 7.46 -15.35
CA LEU A 134 8.59 8.88 -15.66
C LEU A 134 9.76 9.22 -16.60
N ALA A 135 10.95 8.67 -16.34
CA ALA A 135 12.11 8.87 -17.22
C ALA A 135 11.83 8.34 -18.64
N ILE A 136 11.19 7.17 -18.75
CA ILE A 136 10.82 6.59 -20.04
C ILE A 136 9.79 7.46 -20.78
N LEU A 137 8.78 8.00 -20.08
CA LEU A 137 7.81 8.92 -20.68
C LEU A 137 8.45 10.21 -21.22
N ILE A 138 9.43 10.76 -20.48
CA ILE A 138 10.18 11.96 -20.88
C ILE A 138 11.04 11.68 -22.11
N VAL A 139 11.81 10.58 -22.11
CA VAL A 139 12.64 10.17 -23.24
C VAL A 139 11.79 9.88 -24.48
N GLY A 140 10.60 9.29 -24.28
CA GLY A 140 9.63 9.03 -25.34
C GLY A 140 8.84 10.24 -25.83
N ILE A 141 9.09 11.43 -25.27
CA ILE A 141 8.41 12.69 -25.64
C ILE A 141 6.87 12.56 -25.52
N GLN A 142 6.39 11.76 -24.55
CA GLN A 142 4.96 11.47 -24.39
C GLN A 142 4.30 12.48 -23.44
N TRP A 143 4.35 13.77 -23.76
CA TRP A 143 3.91 14.86 -22.87
C TRP A 143 2.47 14.72 -22.37
N LEU A 144 1.54 14.29 -23.23
CA LEU A 144 0.14 14.06 -22.84
C LEU A 144 0.03 12.99 -21.75
N LEU A 145 0.75 11.87 -21.91
CA LEU A 145 0.75 10.77 -20.94
C LEU A 145 1.47 11.18 -19.66
N LEU A 146 2.54 11.96 -19.75
CA LEU A 146 3.23 12.50 -18.59
C LEU A 146 2.30 13.38 -17.74
N VAL A 147 1.60 14.34 -18.36
CA VAL A 147 0.62 15.20 -17.67
C VAL A 147 -0.49 14.37 -17.04
N LEU A 148 -1.04 13.40 -17.78
CA LEU A 148 -2.10 12.55 -17.27
C LEU A 148 -1.62 11.69 -16.09
N CYS A 149 -0.42 11.12 -16.17
CA CYS A 149 0.21 10.39 -15.06
C CYS A 149 0.35 11.28 -13.83
N THR A 150 0.91 12.49 -13.98
CA THR A 150 1.05 13.46 -12.87
C THR A 150 -0.30 13.79 -12.23
N VAL A 151 -1.33 14.07 -13.02
CA VAL A 151 -2.68 14.33 -12.51
C VAL A 151 -3.21 13.12 -11.74
N THR A 152 -3.09 11.91 -12.29
CA THR A 152 -3.55 10.70 -11.59
C THR A 152 -2.79 10.41 -10.30
N VAL A 153 -1.48 10.69 -10.24
CA VAL A 153 -0.69 10.57 -9.01
C VAL A 153 -1.15 11.59 -7.96
N ILE A 154 -1.42 12.84 -8.35
CA ILE A 154 -1.96 13.85 -7.43
C ILE A 154 -3.33 13.42 -6.91
N VAL A 155 -4.22 12.98 -7.80
CA VAL A 155 -5.55 12.49 -7.44
C VAL A 155 -5.44 11.29 -6.50
N MET A 156 -4.57 10.33 -6.79
CA MET A 156 -4.27 9.19 -5.92
C MET A 156 -3.83 9.65 -4.53
N ALA A 157 -2.86 10.57 -4.44
CA ALA A 157 -2.37 11.08 -3.17
C ALA A 157 -3.46 11.78 -2.34
N VAL A 158 -4.30 12.60 -2.99
CA VAL A 158 -5.43 13.29 -2.35
C VAL A 158 -6.50 12.30 -1.89
N LEU A 159 -6.88 11.35 -2.76
CA LEU A 159 -7.90 10.35 -2.45
C LEU A 159 -7.43 9.39 -1.36
N MET A 160 -6.15 8.99 -1.36
CA MET A 160 -5.56 8.19 -0.29
C MET A 160 -5.52 8.97 1.03
N GLY A 161 -5.10 10.23 1.01
CA GLY A 161 -5.11 11.08 2.21
C GLY A 161 -6.53 11.26 2.77
N ARG A 162 -7.53 11.43 1.90
CA ARG A 162 -8.95 11.47 2.29
C ARG A 162 -9.45 10.12 2.78
N LEU A 163 -9.12 9.01 2.10
CA LEU A 163 -9.52 7.67 2.49
C LEU A 163 -9.02 7.36 3.90
N VAL A 164 -7.73 7.61 4.16
CA VAL A 164 -7.13 7.42 5.48
C VAL A 164 -7.81 8.28 6.55
N ARG A 165 -8.21 9.52 6.21
CA ARG A 165 -8.90 10.43 7.13
C ARG A 165 -10.36 10.07 7.37
N THR A 166 -11.14 9.80 6.33
CA THR A 166 -12.57 9.47 6.45
C THR A 166 -12.77 8.14 7.16
N LEU A 167 -11.89 7.17 6.90
CA LEU A 167 -11.89 5.92 7.63
C LEU A 167 -11.48 6.11 9.12
N PHE A 168 -10.70 7.16 9.43
CA PHE A 168 -10.43 7.59 10.80
C PHE A 168 -11.66 8.21 11.48
N GLU A 169 -12.36 9.12 10.80
CA GLU A 169 -13.53 9.85 11.30
C GLU A 169 -14.78 8.95 11.48
N PHE A 170 -15.08 8.07 10.52
CA PHE A 170 -16.24 7.17 10.58
C PHE A 170 -16.16 6.24 11.81
N ARG A 171 -14.96 5.79 12.19
CA ARG A 171 -14.77 4.93 13.36
C ARG A 171 -14.99 5.65 14.69
N GLN A 172 -14.60 6.92 14.80
CA GLN A 172 -14.91 7.72 16.00
C GLN A 172 -16.42 7.82 16.23
N SER A 173 -17.22 7.91 15.16
CA SER A 173 -18.68 7.98 15.27
C SER A 173 -19.38 6.67 15.64
N VAL A 174 -18.75 5.52 15.36
CA VAL A 174 -19.26 4.19 15.71
C VAL A 174 -18.88 3.80 17.14
N GLN A 175 -17.74 4.27 17.67
CA GLN A 175 -17.34 4.04 19.07
C GLN A 175 -18.08 4.91 20.09
N GLN A 176 -18.86 5.91 19.67
CA GLN A 176 -19.64 6.78 20.56
C GLN A 176 -21.12 6.38 20.68
N ARG A 177 -21.52 5.23 20.13
CA ARG A 177 -22.83 4.60 20.34
C ARG A 177 -22.65 3.24 20.99
#